data_AF-A0A226D401-F1
#
_entry.id   AF-A0A226D401-F1
#
_cell.length_a   1.000
_cell.length_b   1.000
_cell.length_c   1.000
_cell.angle_alpha   90.00
_cell.angle_beta   90.00
_cell.angle_gamma   90.00
#
_symmetry.space_group_name_H-M   'P 1'
#
loop_
_entity.id
_entity.type
_entity.pdbx_description
1 polymer ?
#
loop_
_entity_poly.entity_id
_entity_poly.type
_entity_poly.pdbx_seq_one_letter_code
_entity_poly.pdbx_strand_id
1 'polypeptide(L)'
;MISSLNSPLPNRNIPQTFQDLLCQGSGILKSYKEGANLTDWILQTAKKVPIVESTLRYKILSDPKGRTFEFLDFMHETFNELYLLRIQPTIRLMEVVSLENMLILQFIRGSNTFVPRNYNHTEKFETSPDILLQLKTSVTTEVVKCGKSVLVVDSFEIGFRFNEISKTYSRRKFYKGKEILNSILITWTFEGEGNSKVPQYFQYLFESGIQGRLDMENLKRKHSRNSEHAMVKSEEDKVRLGGAILTLFILCGILIGSSILSVVVELRKRMYWAILRIAVKISNSLRMLFINVGFHIARCTSRRE
;
A
#
# COMPACT_ATOMS: atom_id res chain seq x y z
N MET A 1 4.71 -6.54 21.28
CA MET A 1 5.72 -6.35 20.21
C MET A 1 5.90 -7.69 19.52
N ILE A 2 5.06 -8.00 18.53
CA ILE A 2 5.13 -9.26 17.78
C ILE A 2 6.15 -9.03 16.67
N SER A 3 7.28 -9.72 16.79
CA SER A 3 8.44 -9.61 15.92
C SER A 3 8.09 -9.90 14.46
N SER A 4 8.91 -9.37 13.56
CA SER A 4 8.88 -9.54 12.11
C SER A 4 8.97 -10.99 11.60
N LEU A 5 8.93 -12.00 12.49
CA LEU A 5 9.15 -13.41 12.22
C LEU A 5 8.08 -14.07 11.32
N ASN A 6 6.89 -13.48 11.16
CA ASN A 6 5.82 -14.04 10.33
C ASN A 6 5.43 -13.18 9.10
N SER A 7 6.24 -12.20 8.71
CA SER A 7 6.00 -11.43 7.48
C SER A 7 6.67 -12.15 6.30
N PRO A 8 5.93 -12.76 5.36
CA PRO A 8 6.48 -13.61 4.29
C PRO A 8 7.22 -12.83 3.19
N LEU A 9 7.49 -11.52 3.38
CA LEU A 9 8.22 -10.74 2.39
C LEU A 9 9.70 -10.74 2.74
N PRO A 10 10.58 -11.29 1.88
CA PRO A 10 12.01 -11.26 2.12
C PRO A 10 12.47 -9.80 2.19
N ASN A 11 13.26 -9.50 3.22
CA ASN A 11 13.81 -8.16 3.53
C ASN A 11 14.66 -7.54 2.40
N ARG A 12 14.82 -8.23 1.27
CA ARG A 12 15.72 -7.89 0.16
C ARG A 12 15.14 -6.90 -0.85
N ASN A 13 13.83 -6.61 -0.80
CA ASN A 13 13.15 -5.81 -1.84
C ASN A 13 12.65 -4.44 -1.35
N ILE A 14 13.10 -3.97 -0.18
CA ILE A 14 12.72 -2.65 0.35
C ILE A 14 13.77 -1.64 -0.09
N PRO A 15 13.42 -0.66 -0.94
CA PRO A 15 14.38 0.36 -1.36
C PRO A 15 14.80 1.21 -0.16
N GLN A 16 16.11 1.43 -0.02
CA GLN A 16 16.69 2.29 1.03
C GLN A 16 17.24 3.59 0.47
N THR A 17 17.64 3.58 -0.80
CA THR A 17 18.24 4.70 -1.53
C THR A 17 17.41 5.02 -2.78
N PHE A 18 17.60 6.20 -3.35
CA PHE A 18 16.98 6.56 -4.62
C PHE A 18 17.53 5.71 -5.78
N GLN A 19 18.76 5.21 -5.67
CA GLN A 19 19.33 4.24 -6.61
C GLN A 19 18.52 2.93 -6.68
N ASP A 20 17.93 2.49 -5.55
CA ASP A 20 17.11 1.27 -5.52
C ASP A 20 15.76 1.45 -6.25
N LEU A 21 15.34 2.70 -6.50
CA LEU A 21 14.15 3.03 -7.27
C LEU A 21 14.41 2.99 -8.78
N LEU A 22 15.68 2.94 -9.17
CA LEU A 22 16.05 2.85 -10.57
C LEU A 22 15.87 1.43 -11.09
N CYS A 23 15.21 1.41 -12.22
CA CYS A 23 14.73 0.22 -12.85
C CYS A 23 15.60 -0.21 -14.03
N GLN A 24 16.22 0.77 -14.68
CA GLN A 24 17.17 0.64 -15.77
C GLN A 24 18.23 1.72 -15.57
N GLY A 25 19.38 1.57 -16.23
CA GLY A 25 20.39 2.64 -16.26
C GLY A 25 21.34 2.67 -15.06
N SER A 26 21.37 1.64 -14.21
CA SER A 26 22.38 1.52 -13.14
C SER A 26 23.82 1.57 -13.69
N GLY A 27 24.03 1.07 -14.91
CA GLY A 27 25.30 1.15 -15.62
C GLY A 27 25.78 2.59 -15.86
N ILE A 28 24.87 3.52 -16.17
CA ILE A 28 25.24 4.92 -16.43
C ILE A 28 25.69 5.62 -15.14
N LEU A 29 25.01 5.36 -14.02
CA LEU A 29 25.45 5.86 -12.73
C LEU A 29 26.80 5.26 -12.31
N LYS A 30 27.01 3.98 -12.62
CA LYS A 30 28.31 3.33 -12.39
C LYS A 30 29.41 4.02 -13.22
N SER A 31 29.18 4.23 -14.51
CA SER A 31 30.13 4.94 -15.39
C SER A 31 30.38 6.38 -14.93
N TYR A 32 29.35 7.08 -14.44
CA TYR A 32 29.51 8.42 -13.86
C TYR A 32 30.43 8.40 -12.64
N LYS A 33 30.22 7.45 -11.71
CA LYS A 33 31.08 7.27 -10.53
C LYS A 33 32.52 6.89 -10.90
N GLU A 34 32.72 6.21 -12.03
CA GLU A 34 34.02 5.87 -12.60
C GLU A 34 34.69 7.04 -13.36
N GLY A 35 34.05 8.21 -13.42
CA GLY A 35 34.60 9.40 -14.07
C GLY A 35 34.45 9.41 -15.59
N ALA A 36 33.56 8.58 -16.16
CA ALA A 36 33.28 8.61 -17.58
C ALA A 36 32.66 9.96 -18.00
N ASN A 37 33.10 10.50 -19.13
CA ASN A 37 32.49 11.70 -19.69
C ASN A 37 31.11 11.35 -20.28
N LEU A 38 30.05 11.79 -19.60
CA LEU A 38 28.66 11.53 -19.99
C LEU A 38 27.98 12.77 -20.59
N THR A 39 28.76 13.77 -21.03
CA THR A 39 28.23 15.02 -21.59
C THR A 39 27.20 14.78 -22.69
N ASP A 40 27.53 13.96 -23.69
CA ASP A 40 26.61 13.65 -24.79
C ASP A 40 25.35 12.95 -24.31
N TRP A 41 25.48 12.04 -23.35
CA TRP A 41 24.35 11.33 -22.77
C TRP A 41 23.41 12.29 -22.02
N ILE A 42 23.95 13.22 -21.24
CA ILE A 42 23.19 14.25 -20.53
C ILE A 42 22.44 15.14 -21.53
N LEU A 43 23.15 15.63 -22.55
CA LEU A 43 22.58 16.51 -23.58
C LEU A 43 21.49 15.83 -24.40
N GLN A 44 21.67 14.55 -24.73
CA GLN A 44 20.65 13.77 -25.43
C GLN A 44 19.43 13.50 -24.54
N THR A 45 19.65 13.21 -23.26
CA THR A 45 18.57 12.97 -22.31
C THR A 45 17.76 14.25 -22.09
N ALA A 46 18.42 15.39 -21.95
CA ALA A 46 17.80 16.70 -21.82
C ALA A 46 16.98 17.12 -23.07
N LYS A 47 17.28 16.57 -24.26
CA LYS A 47 16.50 16.84 -25.48
C LYS A 47 15.22 16.01 -25.58
N LYS A 48 15.17 14.85 -24.92
CA LYS A 48 14.03 13.94 -25.06
C LYS A 48 12.91 14.41 -24.13
N VAL A 49 11.80 14.83 -24.73
CA VAL A 49 10.53 14.99 -24.01
C VAL A 49 10.18 13.61 -23.42
N PRO A 50 9.84 13.50 -22.13
CA PRO A 50 9.45 12.23 -21.55
C PRO A 50 8.21 11.69 -22.29
N ILE A 51 8.41 10.66 -23.11
CA ILE A 51 7.31 9.97 -23.80
C ILE A 51 6.66 9.05 -22.77
N VAL A 52 5.44 9.40 -22.40
CA VAL A 52 4.61 8.74 -21.39
C VAL A 52 4.06 7.43 -21.98
N GLU A 53 4.89 6.41 -22.12
CA GLU A 53 4.38 5.07 -22.36
C GLU A 53 5.32 4.05 -21.74
N SER A 54 4.94 3.55 -20.57
CA SER A 54 5.63 2.40 -20.02
C SER A 54 4.80 1.63 -19.00
N THR A 55 4.98 0.31 -19.06
CA THR A 55 4.75 -0.64 -18.00
C THR A 55 5.28 -0.13 -16.65
N LEU A 56 4.36 0.04 -15.71
CA LEU A 56 4.55 0.61 -14.37
C LEU A 56 5.65 -0.10 -13.58
N ARG A 57 6.63 0.65 -13.03
CA ARG A 57 7.61 0.11 -12.09
C ARG A 57 7.51 0.73 -10.70
N TYR A 58 7.93 1.98 -10.50
CA TYR A 58 7.68 2.70 -9.25
C TYR A 58 6.81 3.95 -9.48
N LYS A 59 5.89 4.20 -8.54
CA LYS A 59 5.20 5.49 -8.42
C LYS A 59 5.95 6.33 -7.40
N ILE A 60 6.53 7.44 -7.84
CA ILE A 60 7.30 8.35 -6.99
C ILE A 60 6.44 9.58 -6.79
N LEU A 61 5.63 9.57 -5.73
CA LEU A 61 4.65 10.61 -5.45
C LEU A 61 5.22 11.61 -4.45
N SER A 62 4.74 12.85 -4.47
CA SER A 62 5.08 13.86 -3.45
C SER A 62 3.85 14.65 -3.04
N ASP A 63 3.99 15.51 -2.04
CA ASP A 63 2.92 16.43 -1.68
C ASP A 63 2.62 17.42 -2.83
N PRO A 64 1.34 17.80 -3.03
CA PRO A 64 0.97 18.78 -4.03
C PRO A 64 1.41 20.20 -3.61
N LYS A 65 1.94 20.96 -4.57
CA LYS A 65 2.37 22.36 -4.40
C LYS A 65 1.67 23.22 -5.44
N GLY A 66 0.52 23.78 -5.07
CA GLY A 66 -0.33 24.51 -6.00
C GLY A 66 -0.94 23.57 -7.06
N ARG A 67 -0.52 23.71 -8.33
CA ARG A 67 -1.01 22.88 -9.45
C ARG A 67 -0.15 21.66 -9.72
N THR A 68 1.06 21.63 -9.19
CA THR A 68 2.07 20.61 -9.46
C THR A 68 2.36 19.81 -8.20
N PHE A 69 3.36 18.94 -8.28
CA PHE A 69 3.84 18.13 -7.18
C PHE A 69 5.26 18.58 -6.84
N GLU A 70 5.56 18.71 -5.56
CA GLU A 70 6.85 19.24 -5.10
C GLU A 70 8.07 18.56 -5.74
N PHE A 71 8.06 17.23 -5.84
CA PHE A 71 9.15 16.49 -6.47
C PHE A 71 9.21 16.70 -7.99
N LEU A 72 8.06 16.92 -8.65
CA LEU A 72 8.01 17.22 -10.07
C LEU A 72 8.57 18.61 -10.37
N ASP A 73 8.24 19.60 -9.53
CA ASP A 73 8.82 20.95 -9.60
C ASP A 73 10.33 20.89 -9.42
N PHE A 74 10.80 20.16 -8.40
CA PHE A 74 12.23 19.94 -8.15
C PHE A 74 12.95 19.31 -9.36
N MET A 75 12.35 18.29 -9.99
CA MET A 75 12.90 17.70 -11.21
C MET A 75 12.93 18.70 -12.38
N HIS A 76 11.90 19.54 -12.50
CA HIS A 76 11.82 20.57 -13.54
C HIS A 76 12.88 21.67 -13.34
N GLU A 77 13.08 22.13 -12.10
CA GLU A 77 14.15 23.07 -11.73
C GLU A 77 15.53 22.49 -12.07
N THR A 78 15.81 21.27 -11.63
CA THR A 78 17.07 20.56 -11.95
C THR A 78 17.28 20.45 -13.46
N PHE A 79 16.22 20.12 -14.20
CA PHE A 79 16.29 20.02 -15.65
C PHE A 79 16.58 21.38 -16.31
N ASN A 80 15.95 22.45 -15.85
CA ASN A 80 16.17 23.80 -16.36
C ASN A 80 17.60 24.28 -16.06
N GLU A 81 18.14 24.00 -14.88
CA GLU A 81 19.54 24.31 -14.55
C GLU A 81 20.50 23.59 -15.51
N LEU A 82 20.31 22.30 -15.74
CA LEU A 82 21.10 21.52 -16.69
C LEU A 82 20.96 22.04 -18.13
N TYR A 83 19.76 22.49 -18.49
CA TYR A 83 19.52 23.09 -19.80
C TYR A 83 20.22 24.45 -19.95
N LEU A 84 20.26 25.27 -18.90
CA LEU A 84 20.98 26.55 -18.91
C LEU A 84 22.50 26.35 -19.02
N LEU A 85 23.05 25.36 -18.31
CA LEU A 85 24.47 25.00 -18.41
C LEU A 85 24.89 24.64 -19.84
N ARG A 86 23.98 24.08 -20.64
CA ARG A 86 24.24 23.79 -22.06
C ARG A 86 24.48 25.05 -22.90
N ILE A 87 23.86 26.17 -22.55
CA ILE A 87 23.97 27.43 -23.30
C ILE A 87 25.31 28.14 -23.00
N GLN A 88 25.99 27.76 -21.91
CA GLN A 88 27.27 28.33 -21.49
C GLN A 88 28.43 27.38 -21.85
N PRO A 89 29.04 27.49 -23.04
CA PRO A 89 30.07 26.56 -23.50
C PRO A 89 31.39 26.62 -22.71
N THR A 90 31.55 27.62 -21.85
CA THR A 90 32.77 27.84 -21.07
C THR A 90 32.88 26.92 -19.85
N ILE A 91 31.76 26.41 -19.34
CA ILE A 91 31.74 25.59 -18.13
C ILE A 91 31.77 24.12 -18.50
N ARG A 92 32.70 23.37 -17.91
CA ARG A 92 32.77 21.92 -18.07
C ARG A 92 31.60 21.28 -17.33
N LEU A 93 30.60 20.81 -18.08
CA LEU A 93 29.36 20.24 -17.55
C LEU A 93 29.60 19.19 -16.45
N MET A 94 30.58 18.32 -16.64
CA MET A 94 30.92 17.25 -15.68
C MET A 94 31.46 17.75 -14.33
N GLU A 95 31.92 19.00 -14.24
CA GLU A 95 32.40 19.60 -12.98
C GLU A 95 31.23 20.15 -12.13
N VAL A 96 30.09 20.44 -12.76
CA VAL A 96 28.91 21.05 -12.10
C VAL A 96 27.79 20.03 -11.86
N VAL A 97 27.65 19.05 -12.74
CA VAL A 97 26.63 18.02 -12.58
C VAL A 97 26.97 17.16 -11.37
N SER A 98 26.05 17.01 -10.42
CA SER A 98 26.22 16.13 -9.27
C SER A 98 25.72 14.71 -9.57
N LEU A 99 26.04 13.74 -8.70
CA LEU A 99 25.45 12.39 -8.77
C LEU A 99 23.92 12.44 -8.64
N GLU A 100 23.39 13.38 -7.85
CA GLU A 100 21.96 13.57 -7.66
C GLU A 100 21.28 14.08 -8.93
N ASN A 101 21.92 15.00 -9.65
CA ASN A 101 21.45 15.45 -10.97
C ASN A 101 21.37 14.28 -11.95
N MET A 102 22.35 13.37 -11.90
CA MET A 102 22.32 12.14 -12.72
C MET A 102 21.19 11.20 -12.31
N LEU A 103 20.87 11.07 -11.01
CA LEU A 103 19.71 10.30 -10.53
C LEU A 103 18.40 10.90 -11.03
N ILE A 104 18.25 12.22 -10.96
CA ILE A 104 17.07 12.95 -11.42
C ILE A 104 16.87 12.79 -12.92
N LEU A 105 17.94 12.93 -13.72
CA LEU A 105 17.89 12.67 -15.16
C LEU A 105 17.45 11.23 -15.48
N GLN A 106 17.89 10.25 -14.68
CA GLN A 106 17.46 8.87 -14.84
C GLN A 106 15.98 8.67 -14.45
N PHE A 107 15.48 9.40 -13.46
CA PHE A 107 14.06 9.38 -13.14
C PHE A 107 13.20 9.98 -14.25
N ILE A 108 13.62 11.11 -14.83
CA ILE A 108 12.92 11.76 -15.95
C ILE A 108 12.90 10.88 -17.20
N ARG A 109 14.03 10.21 -17.50
CA ARG A 109 14.11 9.26 -18.62
C ARG A 109 13.34 7.98 -18.35
N GLY A 110 13.22 7.62 -17.08
CA GLY A 110 12.62 6.39 -16.62
C GLY A 110 11.11 6.36 -16.77
N SER A 111 10.57 5.18 -16.54
CA SER A 111 9.15 4.85 -16.66
C SER A 111 8.35 5.08 -15.37
N ASN A 112 8.84 5.97 -14.50
CA ASN A 112 8.21 6.20 -13.21
C ASN A 112 7.02 7.14 -13.36
N THR A 113 6.00 6.93 -12.54
CA THR A 113 4.83 7.84 -12.48
C THR A 113 5.01 8.80 -11.31
N PHE A 114 4.89 10.10 -11.57
CA PHE A 114 5.06 11.15 -10.56
C PHE A 114 3.74 11.78 -10.07
N VAL A 115 2.63 11.35 -10.66
CA VAL A 115 1.28 11.83 -10.37
C VAL A 115 0.37 10.65 -10.02
N PRO A 116 -0.67 10.85 -9.19
CA PRO A 116 -1.64 9.80 -8.93
C PRO A 116 -2.45 9.47 -10.20
N ARG A 117 -2.99 8.25 -10.28
CA ARG A 117 -3.66 7.68 -11.47
C ARG A 117 -4.84 8.52 -11.98
N ASN A 118 -5.52 9.23 -11.09
CA ASN A 118 -6.70 10.03 -11.43
C ASN A 118 -6.38 11.52 -11.58
N TYR A 119 -5.10 11.89 -11.68
CA TYR A 119 -4.70 13.27 -11.89
C TYR A 119 -4.85 13.65 -13.37
N ASN A 120 -5.67 14.65 -13.66
CA ASN A 120 -5.87 15.18 -15.00
C ASN A 120 -5.09 16.49 -15.20
N HIS A 121 -4.11 16.48 -16.09
CA HIS A 121 -3.29 17.67 -16.41
C HIS A 121 -4.07 18.76 -17.16
N THR A 122 -5.19 18.43 -17.83
CA THR A 122 -5.88 19.38 -18.72
C THR A 122 -6.84 20.31 -18.01
N GLU A 123 -7.28 19.96 -16.81
CA GLU A 123 -8.21 20.79 -16.06
C GLU A 123 -7.46 21.99 -15.48
N LYS A 124 -7.80 23.18 -15.97
CA LYS A 124 -7.35 24.47 -15.43
C LYS A 124 -8.00 24.68 -14.07
N PHE A 125 -7.54 23.95 -13.06
CA PHE A 125 -8.05 24.13 -11.72
C PHE A 125 -7.58 25.47 -11.16
N GLU A 126 -8.54 26.28 -10.73
CA GLU A 126 -8.26 27.24 -9.65
C GLU A 126 -7.87 26.43 -8.41
N THR A 127 -6.82 26.88 -7.71
CA THR A 127 -6.25 26.18 -6.56
C THR A 127 -7.18 26.30 -5.35
N SER A 128 -8.36 25.70 -5.43
CA SER A 128 -9.28 25.61 -4.30
C SER A 128 -8.65 24.74 -3.21
N PRO A 129 -8.75 25.13 -1.92
CA PRO A 129 -8.30 24.29 -0.80
C PRO A 129 -8.87 22.86 -0.83
N ASP A 130 -10.09 22.68 -1.32
CA ASP A 130 -10.73 21.36 -1.42
C ASP A 130 -10.03 20.45 -2.43
N ILE A 131 -9.59 21.00 -3.56
CA ILE A 131 -8.87 20.25 -4.59
C ILE A 131 -7.50 19.83 -4.05
N LEU A 132 -6.82 20.73 -3.33
CA LEU A 132 -5.54 20.40 -2.71
C LEU A 132 -5.68 19.26 -1.69
N LEU A 133 -6.75 19.28 -0.89
CA LEU A 133 -7.07 18.20 0.04
C LEU A 133 -7.39 16.88 -0.68
N GLN A 134 -8.14 16.93 -1.78
CA GLN A 134 -8.44 15.76 -2.61
C GLN A 134 -7.16 15.17 -3.24
N LEU A 135 -6.26 16.01 -3.77
CA LEU A 135 -4.98 15.57 -4.33
C LEU A 135 -4.11 14.92 -3.26
N LYS A 136 -4.00 15.54 -2.08
CA LYS A 136 -3.27 14.99 -0.93
C LYS A 136 -3.84 13.64 -0.49
N THR A 137 -5.16 13.53 -0.47
CA THR A 137 -5.86 12.27 -0.17
C THR A 137 -5.55 11.22 -1.24
N SER A 138 -5.60 11.59 -2.52
CA SER A 138 -5.28 10.73 -3.65
C SER A 138 -3.85 10.17 -3.54
N VAL A 139 -2.85 11.04 -3.33
CA VAL A 139 -1.45 10.64 -3.09
C VAL A 139 -1.35 9.66 -1.92
N THR A 140 -1.96 10.01 -0.78
CA THR A 140 -1.92 9.16 0.42
C THR A 140 -2.55 7.79 0.16
N THR A 141 -3.71 7.73 -0.48
CA THR A 141 -4.38 6.47 -0.80
C THR A 141 -3.57 5.60 -1.76
N GLU A 142 -2.83 6.20 -2.70
CA GLU A 142 -1.96 5.45 -3.61
C GLU A 142 -0.70 4.91 -2.95
N VAL A 143 -0.12 5.65 -2.01
CA VAL A 143 1.00 5.17 -1.18
C VAL A 143 0.54 4.01 -0.29
N VAL A 144 -0.68 4.09 0.25
CA VAL A 144 -1.23 3.11 1.20
C VAL A 144 -1.70 1.82 0.53
N LYS A 145 -2.12 1.87 -0.76
CA LYS A 145 -2.67 0.71 -1.50
C LYS A 145 -1.71 -0.48 -1.67
N CYS A 146 -0.51 -0.43 -1.06
CA CYS A 146 0.55 -1.44 -1.11
C CYS A 146 0.93 -1.76 -2.55
N GLY A 147 2.00 -1.14 -3.01
CA GLY A 147 2.61 -1.41 -4.30
C GLY A 147 4.04 -0.91 -4.31
N LYS A 148 4.60 -0.79 -5.50
CA LYS A 148 5.88 -0.11 -5.71
C LYS A 148 5.65 1.41 -5.70
N SER A 149 5.21 1.93 -4.56
CA SER A 149 4.92 3.34 -4.35
C SER A 149 5.92 3.92 -3.35
N VAL A 150 6.44 5.10 -3.63
CA VAL A 150 7.34 5.86 -2.76
C VAL A 150 6.76 7.25 -2.60
N LEU A 151 6.71 7.72 -1.36
CA LEU A 151 6.37 9.10 -1.04
C LEU A 151 7.65 9.88 -0.79
N VAL A 152 7.91 10.88 -1.62
CA VAL A 152 8.99 11.85 -1.45
C VAL A 152 8.42 13.07 -0.73
N VAL A 153 9.06 13.45 0.36
CA VAL A 153 8.65 14.56 1.23
C VAL A 153 9.90 15.35 1.57
N ASP A 154 9.75 16.64 1.87
CA ASP A 154 10.77 17.44 2.52
C ASP A 154 11.41 16.69 3.72
N SER A 155 12.74 16.75 3.78
CA SER A 155 13.56 16.14 4.83
C SER A 155 13.18 16.57 6.25
N PHE A 156 12.66 17.79 6.44
CA PHE A 156 12.19 18.30 7.73
C PHE A 156 10.82 17.74 8.11
N GLU A 157 9.96 17.42 7.14
CA GLU A 157 8.60 16.92 7.38
C GLU A 157 8.51 15.39 7.39
N ILE A 158 9.51 14.69 6.82
CA ILE A 158 9.49 13.23 6.64
C ILE A 158 9.20 12.45 7.93
N GLY A 159 9.71 12.91 9.08
CA GLY A 159 9.50 12.26 10.38
C GLY A 159 8.03 12.33 10.83
N PHE A 160 7.42 13.49 10.65
CA PHE A 160 6.01 13.71 10.99
C PHE A 160 5.09 12.95 10.04
N ARG A 161 5.33 13.05 8.73
CA ARG A 161 4.56 12.31 7.72
C ARG A 161 4.65 10.80 7.90
N PHE A 162 5.84 10.29 8.18
CA PHE A 162 6.03 8.87 8.46
C PHE A 162 5.22 8.40 9.68
N ASN A 163 5.27 9.16 10.78
CA ASN A 163 4.53 8.84 11.99
C ASN A 163 3.01 8.94 11.78
N GLU A 164 2.55 9.98 11.07
CA GLU A 164 1.15 10.20 10.69
C GLU A 164 0.60 8.99 9.91
N ILE A 165 1.26 8.64 8.81
CA ILE A 165 0.83 7.53 7.94
C ILE A 165 0.92 6.18 8.69
N SER A 166 2.00 5.94 9.44
CA SER A 166 2.18 4.70 10.20
C SER A 166 1.11 4.52 11.29
N LYS A 167 0.70 5.62 11.94
CA LYS A 167 -0.36 5.60 12.95
C LYS A 167 -1.74 5.40 12.32
N THR A 168 -2.04 6.12 11.24
CA THR A 168 -3.32 6.05 10.54
C THR A 168 -3.53 4.68 9.91
N TYR A 169 -2.48 4.07 9.36
CA TYR A 169 -2.54 2.79 8.66
C TYR A 169 -1.73 1.72 9.40
N SER A 170 -2.02 1.51 10.68
CA SER A 170 -1.29 0.61 11.59
C SER A 170 -1.19 -0.85 11.13
N ARG A 171 -2.11 -1.31 10.25
CA ARG A 171 -2.07 -2.65 9.63
C ARG A 171 -1.02 -2.78 8.52
N ARG A 172 -0.50 -1.66 8.01
CA ARG A 172 0.51 -1.61 6.96
C ARG A 172 1.86 -1.24 7.56
N LYS A 173 2.93 -1.82 7.00
CA LYS A 173 4.31 -1.47 7.38
C LYS A 173 4.86 -0.48 6.37
N PHE A 174 5.28 0.67 6.85
CA PHE A 174 5.98 1.68 6.06
C PHE A 174 7.46 1.63 6.40
N TYR A 175 8.28 2.00 5.42
CA TYR A 175 9.73 2.05 5.55
C TYR A 175 10.21 3.44 5.15
N LYS A 176 11.15 3.98 5.94
CA LYS A 176 11.79 5.26 5.66
C LYS A 176 13.08 5.00 4.86
N GLY A 177 13.27 5.72 3.76
CA GLY A 177 14.54 5.76 3.04
C GLY A 177 15.67 6.36 3.89
N LYS A 178 16.91 6.05 3.53
CA LYS A 178 18.13 6.56 4.20
C LYS A 178 18.71 7.79 3.52
N GLU A 179 18.39 7.99 2.24
CA GLU A 179 18.95 9.05 1.41
C GLU A 179 18.02 10.26 1.36
N ILE A 180 18.62 11.45 1.26
CA ILE A 180 17.95 12.72 1.05
C ILE A 180 18.52 13.25 -0.27
N LEU A 181 17.65 13.61 -1.23
CA LEU A 181 18.09 14.26 -2.46
C LEU A 181 18.19 15.77 -2.22
N ASN A 182 19.20 16.39 -2.84
CA ASN A 182 19.45 17.82 -2.80
C ASN A 182 19.48 18.37 -1.38
N SER A 183 20.42 17.85 -0.58
CA SER A 183 20.67 18.41 0.74
C SER A 183 21.25 19.82 0.59
N ILE A 184 20.39 20.82 0.50
CA ILE A 184 20.79 22.22 0.51
C ILE A 184 21.25 22.54 1.94
N LEU A 185 22.50 22.98 2.07
CA LEU A 185 22.98 23.54 3.31
C LEU A 185 22.37 24.94 3.46
N ILE A 186 21.39 25.07 4.35
CA ILE A 186 20.83 26.38 4.71
C ILE A 186 21.79 27.04 5.69
N THR A 187 22.45 28.11 5.27
CA THR A 187 23.35 28.91 6.11
C THR A 187 22.76 30.29 6.38
N TRP A 188 23.07 30.84 7.55
CA TRP A 188 22.77 32.23 7.89
C TRP A 188 24.04 33.06 7.72
N THR A 189 23.94 34.18 7.03
CA THR A 189 25.04 35.14 6.86
C THR A 189 24.68 36.44 7.58
N PHE A 190 25.58 36.94 8.41
CA PHE A 190 25.41 38.20 9.12
C PHE A 190 26.28 39.28 8.47
N GLU A 191 25.70 40.42 8.15
CA GLU A 191 26.45 41.59 7.67
C GLU A 191 26.86 42.47 8.86
N GLY A 192 28.09 43.02 8.82
CA GLY A 192 28.60 43.89 9.88
C GLY A 192 29.06 43.16 11.14
N GLU A 193 29.59 41.95 11.00
CA GLU A 193 30.23 41.21 12.10
C GLU A 193 31.31 42.06 12.79
N GLY A 194 31.30 42.08 14.13
CA GLY A 194 32.23 42.85 14.95
C GLY A 194 31.59 43.95 15.80
N ASN A 195 30.54 44.63 15.29
CA ASN A 195 29.83 45.67 16.06
C ASN A 195 28.56 45.15 16.77
N SER A 196 28.04 44.00 16.33
CA SER A 196 26.81 43.40 16.85
C SER A 196 27.11 42.10 17.59
N LYS A 197 26.43 41.89 18.74
CA LYS A 197 26.44 40.61 19.47
C LYS A 197 25.42 39.59 18.92
N VAL A 198 24.64 39.98 17.90
CA VAL A 198 23.58 39.12 17.33
C VAL A 198 24.11 37.78 16.80
N PRO A 199 25.22 37.71 16.02
CA PRO A 199 25.73 36.42 15.53
C PRO A 199 26.09 35.48 16.69
N GLN A 200 26.70 36.03 17.75
CA GLN A 200 27.07 35.27 18.95
C GLN A 200 25.84 34.72 19.68
N TYR A 201 24.79 35.54 19.87
CA TYR A 201 23.54 35.06 20.48
C TYR A 201 22.81 34.04 19.59
N PHE A 202 22.83 34.23 18.27
CA PHE A 202 22.25 33.28 17.32
C PHE A 202 22.97 31.93 17.38
N GLN A 203 24.31 31.93 17.42
CA GLN A 203 25.10 30.72 17.65
C GLN A 203 24.69 30.02 18.94
N TYR A 204 24.56 30.75 20.06
CA TYR A 204 24.09 30.17 21.32
C TYR A 204 22.68 29.56 21.22
N LEU A 205 21.77 30.13 20.43
CA LEU A 205 20.44 29.55 20.20
C LEU A 205 20.49 28.21 19.47
N PHE A 206 21.43 28.05 18.52
CA PHE A 206 21.64 26.78 17.81
C PHE A 206 22.37 25.76 18.68
N GLU A 207 23.46 26.15 19.33
CA GLU A 207 24.28 25.27 20.18
C GLU A 207 23.51 24.76 21.40
N SER A 208 22.63 25.58 21.97
CA SER A 208 21.73 25.16 23.06
C SER A 208 20.58 24.25 22.59
N GLY A 209 20.37 24.11 21.28
CA GLY A 209 19.27 23.33 20.69
C GLY A 209 17.89 24.00 20.78
N ILE A 210 17.82 25.27 21.20
CA ILE A 210 16.55 26.02 21.29
C ILE A 210 15.89 26.11 19.92
N GLN A 211 16.66 26.45 18.88
CA GLN A 211 16.15 26.54 17.51
C GLN A 211 15.55 25.20 17.04
N GLY A 212 16.28 24.08 17.22
CA GLY A 212 15.79 22.76 16.82
C GLY A 212 14.49 22.35 17.54
N ARG A 213 14.34 22.73 18.82
CA ARG A 213 13.09 22.50 19.56
C ARG A 213 11.94 23.36 19.02
N LEU A 214 12.21 24.63 18.69
CA LEU A 214 11.23 25.54 18.13
C LEU A 214 10.73 25.06 16.76
N ASP A 215 11.64 24.60 15.90
CA ASP A 215 11.31 24.04 14.59
C ASP A 215 10.44 22.78 14.72
N MET A 216 10.82 21.88 15.63
CA MET A 216 10.01 20.68 15.94
C MET A 216 8.61 21.04 16.47
N GLU A 217 8.50 22.05 17.33
CA GLU A 217 7.21 22.50 17.85
C GLU A 217 6.35 23.16 16.77
N ASN A 218 6.96 23.97 15.90
CA ASN A 218 6.29 24.60 14.77
C ASN A 218 5.72 23.54 13.81
N LEU A 219 6.53 22.54 13.46
CA LEU A 219 6.10 21.40 12.65
C LEU A 219 4.97 20.61 13.34
N LYS A 220 5.08 20.37 14.65
CA LYS A 220 4.02 19.71 15.43
C LYS A 220 2.71 20.49 15.40
N ARG A 221 2.75 21.82 15.55
CA ARG A 221 1.56 22.69 15.48
C ARG A 221 0.94 22.68 14.09
N LYS A 222 1.76 22.77 13.04
CA LYS A 222 1.32 22.68 11.63
C LYS A 222 0.56 21.37 11.37
N HIS A 223 1.09 20.25 11.85
CA HIS A 223 0.46 18.93 11.65
C HIS A 223 -0.73 18.68 12.58
N SER A 224 -0.69 19.15 13.83
CA SER A 224 -1.79 18.97 14.79
C SER A 224 -3.08 19.63 14.31
N ARG A 225 -3.00 20.84 13.76
CA ARG A 225 -4.18 21.56 13.21
C ARG A 225 -4.78 20.82 12.02
N ASN A 226 -3.95 20.17 11.22
CA ASN A 226 -4.41 19.40 10.07
C ASN A 226 -4.97 18.02 10.47
N SER A 227 -4.54 17.45 11.59
CA SER A 227 -4.93 16.11 12.03
C SER A 227 -6.37 16.00 12.57
N GLU A 228 -7.04 17.11 12.87
CA GLU A 228 -8.47 17.12 13.20
C GLU A 228 -9.36 16.81 12.00
N HIS A 229 -8.82 16.90 10.79
CA HIS A 229 -9.56 16.62 9.57
C HIS A 229 -9.57 15.11 9.34
N ALA A 230 -10.59 14.49 9.96
CA ALA A 230 -11.12 13.16 9.69
C ALA A 230 -10.08 12.05 9.56
N MET A 231 -10.02 11.18 10.57
CA MET A 231 -9.75 9.77 10.30
C MET A 231 -10.75 9.35 9.22
N VAL A 232 -10.33 9.38 7.95
CA VAL A 232 -11.08 8.80 6.85
C VAL A 232 -11.25 7.35 7.28
N LYS A 233 -12.47 7.01 7.73
CA LYS A 233 -12.84 5.64 8.02
C LYS A 233 -12.59 4.90 6.73
N SER A 234 -11.45 4.22 6.65
CA SER A 234 -11.05 3.49 5.48
C SER A 234 -12.19 2.54 5.16
N GLU A 235 -12.89 2.74 4.04
CA GLU A 235 -13.93 1.80 3.63
C GLU A 235 -13.37 0.39 3.39
N GLU A 236 -12.03 0.28 3.26
CA GLU A 236 -11.32 -1.00 3.19
C GLU A 236 -11.28 -1.75 4.53
N ASP A 237 -11.66 -1.11 5.65
CA ASP A 237 -11.88 -1.76 6.95
C ASP A 237 -13.28 -2.34 7.10
N LYS A 238 -14.12 -2.32 6.05
CA LYS A 238 -15.13 -3.38 5.91
C LYS A 238 -14.32 -4.66 5.87
N VAL A 239 -14.25 -5.35 7.02
CA VAL A 239 -13.63 -6.66 7.17
C VAL A 239 -14.27 -7.53 6.11
N ARG A 240 -13.65 -7.57 4.93
CA ARG A 240 -13.93 -8.60 3.95
C ARG A 240 -13.60 -9.85 4.73
N LEU A 241 -14.64 -10.58 5.12
CA LEU A 241 -14.50 -11.91 5.68
C LEU A 241 -13.55 -12.64 4.73
N GLY A 242 -12.29 -12.72 5.12
CA GLY A 242 -11.24 -13.21 4.24
C GLY A 242 -11.59 -14.63 3.85
N GLY A 243 -10.98 -15.13 2.77
CA GLY A 243 -11.23 -16.48 2.28
C GLY A 243 -11.24 -17.54 3.40
N ALA A 244 -10.41 -17.38 4.43
CA ALA A 244 -10.38 -18.24 5.61
C ALA A 244 -11.71 -18.30 6.40
N ILE A 245 -12.38 -17.17 6.65
CA ILE A 245 -13.66 -17.16 7.36
C ILE A 245 -14.75 -17.71 6.45
N LEU A 246 -14.72 -17.38 5.16
CA LEU A 246 -15.64 -17.96 4.17
C LEU A 246 -15.49 -19.49 4.09
N THR A 247 -14.26 -20.01 4.07
CA THR A 247 -14.01 -21.45 4.09
C THR A 247 -14.50 -22.10 5.39
N LEU A 248 -14.43 -21.39 6.53
CA LEU A 248 -14.98 -21.87 7.80
C LEU A 248 -16.50 -21.99 7.73
N PHE A 249 -17.19 -21.01 7.15
CA PHE A 249 -18.64 -21.10 6.92
C PHE A 249 -19.01 -22.22 5.94
N ILE A 250 -18.25 -22.41 4.86
CA ILE A 250 -18.47 -23.50 3.89
C ILE A 250 -18.27 -24.86 4.58
N LEU A 251 -17.19 -25.05 5.33
CA LEU A 251 -16.93 -26.28 6.07
C LEU A 251 -18.01 -26.56 7.12
N CYS A 252 -18.43 -25.55 7.87
CA CYS A 252 -19.50 -25.68 8.85
C CYS A 252 -20.83 -26.05 8.18
N GLY A 253 -21.14 -25.45 7.03
CA GLY A 253 -22.30 -25.79 6.22
C GLY A 253 -22.30 -27.24 5.73
N ILE A 254 -21.14 -27.73 5.25
CA ILE A 254 -20.99 -29.13 4.82
C ILE A 254 -21.18 -30.09 6.00
N LEU A 255 -20.60 -29.78 7.17
CA LEU A 255 -20.74 -30.62 8.37
C LEU A 255 -22.19 -30.71 8.85
N ILE A 256 -22.88 -29.57 8.95
CA ILE A 256 -24.30 -29.51 9.33
C ILE A 256 -25.15 -30.27 8.30
N GLY A 257 -24.91 -30.05 7.00
CA GLY A 257 -25.62 -30.75 5.93
C GLY A 257 -25.43 -32.26 5.99
N SER A 258 -24.20 -32.73 6.23
CA SER A 258 -23.90 -34.17 6.32
C SER A 258 -24.55 -34.83 7.55
N SER A 259 -24.63 -34.12 8.68
CA SER A 259 -25.31 -34.58 9.89
C SER A 259 -26.82 -34.73 9.67
N ILE A 260 -27.47 -33.72 9.07
CA ILE A 260 -28.90 -33.77 8.73
C ILE A 260 -29.19 -34.93 7.78
N LEU A 261 -28.37 -35.13 6.74
CA LEU A 261 -28.54 -36.22 5.79
C LEU A 261 -28.44 -37.59 6.47
N SER A 262 -27.48 -37.75 7.39
CA SER A 262 -27.29 -38.99 8.16
C SER A 262 -28.52 -39.32 9.02
N VAL A 263 -29.07 -38.32 9.72
CA VAL A 263 -30.30 -38.48 10.52
C VAL A 263 -31.50 -38.89 9.66
N VAL A 264 -31.65 -38.30 8.47
CA VAL A 264 -32.74 -38.67 7.54
C VAL A 264 -32.60 -40.13 7.07
N VAL A 265 -31.40 -40.59 6.75
CA VAL A 265 -31.15 -41.98 6.36
C VAL A 265 -31.46 -42.94 7.51
N GLU A 266 -31.02 -42.62 8.73
CA GLU A 266 -31.31 -43.44 9.92
C GLU A 266 -32.81 -43.50 10.23
N LEU A 267 -33.53 -42.37 10.14
CA LEU A 267 -34.97 -42.30 10.32
C LEU A 267 -35.71 -43.18 9.30
N ARG A 268 -35.34 -43.09 8.01
CA ARG A 268 -35.93 -43.95 6.98
C ARG A 268 -35.68 -45.43 7.25
N LYS A 269 -34.45 -45.79 7.65
CA LYS A 269 -34.10 -47.17 8.00
C LYS A 269 -34.92 -47.66 9.20
N ARG A 270 -35.07 -46.85 10.25
CA ARG A 270 -35.88 -47.19 11.44
C ARG A 270 -37.36 -47.33 11.09
N MET A 271 -37.94 -46.43 10.29
CA MET A 271 -39.32 -46.53 9.83
C MET A 271 -39.54 -47.81 9.02
N TYR A 272 -38.64 -48.13 8.08
CA TYR A 272 -38.73 -49.35 7.28
C TYR A 272 -38.73 -50.61 8.16
N TRP A 273 -37.80 -50.69 9.13
CA TRP A 273 -37.76 -51.79 10.09
C TRP A 273 -39.01 -51.88 10.98
N ALA A 274 -39.58 -50.74 11.39
CA ALA A 274 -40.83 -50.71 12.16
C ALA A 274 -42.01 -51.24 11.33
N ILE A 275 -42.14 -50.80 10.07
CA ILE A 275 -43.17 -51.28 9.14
C ILE A 275 -43.01 -52.78 8.90
N LEU A 276 -41.78 -53.27 8.66
CA LEU A 276 -41.50 -54.68 8.46
C LEU A 276 -41.88 -55.52 9.70
N ARG A 277 -41.56 -55.05 10.92
CA ARG A 277 -41.97 -55.72 12.15
C ARG A 277 -43.50 -55.80 12.29
N ILE A 278 -44.22 -54.71 11.95
CA ILE A 278 -45.68 -54.67 11.97
C ILE A 278 -46.25 -55.65 10.94
N ALA A 279 -45.74 -55.66 9.70
CA ALA A 279 -46.17 -56.56 8.65
C ALA A 279 -45.96 -58.04 9.00
N VAL A 280 -44.79 -58.39 9.55
CA VAL A 280 -44.51 -59.76 10.03
C VAL A 280 -45.47 -60.14 11.17
N LYS A 281 -45.75 -59.22 12.10
CA LYS A 281 -46.69 -59.47 13.21
C LYS A 281 -48.11 -59.72 12.68
N ILE A 282 -48.57 -58.90 11.73
CA ILE A 282 -49.87 -59.07 11.07
C ILE A 282 -49.93 -60.40 10.32
N SER A 283 -48.90 -60.74 9.54
CA SER A 283 -48.83 -62.01 8.81
C SER A 283 -48.89 -63.22 9.76
N ASN A 284 -48.18 -63.17 10.89
CA ASN A 284 -48.22 -64.23 11.89
C ASN A 284 -49.59 -64.34 12.56
N SER A 285 -50.24 -63.22 12.89
CA SER A 285 -51.60 -63.21 13.44
C SER A 285 -52.64 -63.76 12.45
N LEU A 286 -52.54 -63.40 11.16
CA LEU A 286 -53.40 -63.96 10.11
C LEU A 286 -53.18 -65.46 9.94
N ARG A 287 -51.92 -65.93 9.97
CA ARG A 287 -51.60 -67.36 9.88
C ARG A 287 -52.23 -68.15 11.03
N MET A 288 -52.20 -67.61 12.25
CA MET A 288 -52.88 -68.20 13.41
C MET A 288 -54.41 -68.23 13.26
N LEU A 289 -55.01 -67.17 12.71
CA LEU A 289 -56.45 -67.12 12.41
C LEU A 289 -56.84 -68.16 11.36
N PHE A 290 -56.08 -68.29 10.27
CA PHE A 290 -56.33 -69.31 9.24
C PHE A 290 -56.19 -70.74 9.77
N ILE A 291 -55.22 -71.01 10.64
CA ILE A 291 -55.07 -72.32 11.29
C ILE A 291 -56.29 -72.63 12.18
N ASN A 292 -56.76 -71.66 12.98
CA ASN A 292 -57.93 -71.85 13.84
C ASN A 292 -59.24 -72.03 13.05
N VAL A 293 -59.44 -71.27 11.98
CA VAL A 293 -60.61 -71.41 11.10
C VAL A 293 -60.56 -72.74 10.35
N GLY A 294 -59.39 -73.14 9.85
CA GLY A 294 -59.20 -74.46 9.22
C GLY A 294 -59.53 -75.61 10.17
N PHE A 295 -59.12 -75.52 11.44
CA PHE A 295 -59.48 -76.50 12.46
C PHE A 295 -60.99 -76.56 12.73
N HIS A 296 -61.68 -75.43 12.70
CA HIS A 296 -63.13 -75.38 12.87
C HIS A 296 -63.89 -75.96 11.69
N ILE A 297 -63.44 -75.71 10.46
CA ILE A 297 -64.06 -76.29 9.26
C ILE A 297 -63.86 -77.81 9.21
N ALA A 298 -62.66 -78.31 9.54
CA ALA A 298 -62.38 -79.75 9.60
C ALA A 298 -63.21 -80.48 10.68
N ARG A 299 -63.53 -79.82 11.81
CA ARG A 299 -64.43 -80.38 12.82
C ARG A 299 -65.88 -80.47 12.38
N CYS A 300 -66.34 -79.57 11.50
CA CYS A 300 -67.71 -79.59 11.01
C CYS A 300 -67.94 -80.64 9.91
N THR A 301 -66.90 -81.02 9.14
CA THR A 301 -67.01 -82.08 8.13
C THR A 301 -66.96 -83.49 8.73
N SER A 302 -66.28 -83.69 9.86
CA SER A 302 -66.20 -85.01 10.54
C SER A 302 -67.48 -85.44 11.29
N ARG A 303 -68.54 -84.63 11.32
CA ARG A 303 -69.78 -84.92 12.07
C ARG A 303 -70.97 -85.29 11.18
N ARG A 304 -70.71 -85.65 9.93
CA ARG A 304 -71.73 -85.95 8.90
C ARG A 304 -71.68 -87.36 8.31
N GLU A 305 -70.87 -88.24 8.88
CA GLU A 305 -70.89 -89.69 8.58
C GLU A 305 -71.43 -90.47 9.77
#